data_AF-A0A1W7CXS5-F1
#
_entry.id   AF-A0A1W7CXS5-F1
#
_cell.length_a   1.000
_cell.length_b   1.000
_cell.length_c   1.000
_cell.angle_alpha   90.00
_cell.angle_beta   90.00
_cell.angle_gamma   90.00
#
_symmetry.space_group_name_H-M   'P 1'
#
loop_
_entity.id
_entity.type
_entity.pdbx_description
1 polymer ?
#
loop_
_entity_poly.entity_id
_entity_poly.type
_entity_poly.pdbx_seq_one_letter_code
_entity_poly.pdbx_strand_id
1 'polypeptide(L)'
;MVRKKVEGNEEQRRSAARAAERAGERPSERGATTGGSKQRTHLPHRSSLTHEEKTEPLDRGKQRREARDQAEARAAERPAPPAGRTFTGRGRPDYGSDHARVFQALGDAERRHGGEAVHATEVARTAGFPDERTRVLLHDLVSVHGLATELQGTDRPDLGPRYETKPGR
;
A
#
# COMPACT_ATOMS: atom_id res chain seq x y z
N MET A 1 17.19 3.19 -24.98
CA MET A 1 17.29 2.22 -26.10
C MET A 1 16.58 2.78 -27.32
N VAL A 2 17.34 3.16 -28.35
CA VAL A 2 16.80 3.72 -29.61
C VAL A 2 16.43 2.55 -30.52
N ARG A 3 15.14 2.43 -30.89
CA ARG A 3 14.68 1.35 -31.78
C ARG A 3 14.96 1.73 -33.24
N LYS A 4 15.59 0.81 -33.98
CA LYS A 4 15.94 0.94 -35.40
C LYS A 4 14.65 0.99 -36.24
N LYS A 5 14.46 2.03 -37.06
CA LYS A 5 13.40 2.09 -38.07
C LYS A 5 13.69 1.04 -39.15
N VAL A 6 12.77 0.10 -39.34
CA VAL A 6 12.84 -0.88 -40.43
C VAL A 6 11.91 -0.40 -41.54
N GLU A 7 12.52 0.09 -42.62
CA GLU A 7 11.89 0.48 -43.89
C GLU A 7 11.18 -0.73 -44.48
N GLY A 8 9.88 -0.84 -44.22
CA GLY A 8 9.06 -1.99 -44.64
C GLY A 8 7.80 -2.12 -43.80
N ASN A 9 7.86 -1.67 -42.55
CA ASN A 9 6.70 -1.72 -41.65
C ASN A 9 5.77 -0.50 -41.83
N GLU A 10 6.26 0.61 -42.39
CA GLU A 10 5.47 1.85 -42.48
C GLU A 10 4.54 1.89 -43.69
N GLU A 11 4.95 1.31 -44.82
CA GLU A 11 4.15 1.26 -46.04
C GLU A 11 3.04 0.20 -45.95
N GLN A 12 3.34 -0.95 -45.34
CA GLN A 12 2.33 -1.96 -44.95
C GLN A 12 1.30 -1.40 -43.96
N ARG A 13 1.72 -0.51 -43.05
CA ARG A 13 0.78 0.17 -42.14
C ARG A 13 -0.11 1.17 -42.88
N ARG A 14 0.42 1.91 -43.86
CA ARG A 14 -0.40 2.83 -44.68
C ARG A 14 -1.40 2.09 -45.56
N SER A 15 -1.03 0.95 -46.13
CA SER A 15 -1.95 0.16 -46.96
C SER A 15 -3.08 -0.46 -46.11
N ALA A 16 -2.76 -0.99 -44.92
CA ALA A 16 -3.74 -1.54 -43.99
C ALA A 16 -4.74 -0.47 -43.50
N ALA A 17 -4.28 0.75 -43.21
CA ALA A 17 -5.14 1.85 -42.81
C ALA A 17 -6.12 2.26 -43.94
N ARG A 18 -5.62 2.38 -45.19
CA ARG A 18 -6.47 2.70 -46.34
C ARG A 18 -7.46 1.58 -46.69
N ALA A 19 -7.11 0.33 -46.44
CA ALA A 19 -8.01 -0.80 -46.62
C ALA A 19 -9.15 -0.82 -45.59
N ALA A 20 -8.87 -0.43 -44.35
CA ALA A 20 -9.89 -0.30 -43.30
C ALA A 20 -10.89 0.84 -43.62
N GLU A 21 -10.40 2.00 -44.05
CA GLU A 21 -11.27 3.11 -44.45
C GLU A 21 -12.17 2.77 -45.65
N ARG A 22 -11.64 2.03 -46.64
CA ARG A 22 -12.44 1.55 -47.78
C ARG A 22 -13.53 0.54 -47.39
N ALA A 23 -13.35 -0.17 -46.29
CA ALA A 23 -14.35 -1.10 -45.74
C ALA A 23 -15.42 -0.39 -44.89
N GLY A 24 -15.35 0.95 -44.76
CA GLY A 24 -16.27 1.73 -43.91
C GLY A 24 -16.02 1.57 -42.41
N GLU A 25 -14.98 0.85 -42.01
CA GLU A 25 -14.59 0.63 -40.62
C GLU A 25 -13.56 1.66 -40.17
N ARG A 26 -13.72 2.20 -38.96
CA ARG A 26 -12.77 3.18 -38.45
C ARG A 26 -11.48 2.47 -38.02
N PRO A 27 -10.28 2.95 -38.42
CA PRO A 27 -9.00 2.31 -38.07
C PRO A 27 -8.77 2.06 -36.56
N SER A 28 -9.50 2.80 -35.71
CA SER A 28 -9.54 2.62 -34.25
C SER A 28 -10.13 1.27 -33.79
N GLU A 29 -11.00 0.65 -34.57
CA GLU A 29 -11.69 -0.60 -34.22
C GLU A 29 -10.74 -1.79 -34.29
N ARG A 30 -9.83 -1.81 -35.27
CA ARG A 30 -8.82 -2.87 -35.45
C ARG A 30 -7.55 -2.71 -34.60
N GLY A 31 -7.44 -1.64 -33.81
CA GLY A 31 -6.31 -1.46 -32.87
C GLY A 31 -4.94 -1.20 -33.50
N ALA A 32 -4.89 -0.76 -34.76
CA ALA A 32 -3.64 -0.52 -35.48
C ALA A 32 -2.90 0.77 -35.09
N THR A 33 -3.50 1.65 -34.28
CA THR A 33 -2.86 2.90 -33.82
C THR A 33 -2.59 2.86 -32.32
N THR A 34 -1.33 2.68 -31.93
CA THR A 34 -0.87 2.92 -30.55
C THR A 34 -0.48 4.38 -30.37
N GLY A 35 -1.32 5.14 -29.67
CA GLY A 35 -0.81 6.16 -28.74
C GLY A 35 -0.62 7.61 -29.20
N GLY A 36 -1.40 8.16 -30.14
CA GLY A 36 -1.26 9.58 -30.52
C GLY A 36 -2.53 10.44 -30.50
N SER A 37 -3.60 9.97 -31.13
CA SER A 37 -4.78 10.80 -31.40
C SER A 37 -5.82 10.83 -30.26
N LYS A 38 -5.37 11.01 -29.02
CA LYS A 38 -6.23 11.20 -27.84
C LYS A 38 -6.01 12.54 -27.13
N GLN A 39 -5.40 13.52 -27.79
CA GLN A 39 -5.46 14.90 -27.31
C GLN A 39 -6.90 15.42 -27.54
N ARG A 40 -7.62 15.64 -26.43
CA ARG A 40 -9.02 16.08 -26.41
C ARG A 40 -9.05 17.61 -26.44
N THR A 41 -9.08 18.21 -27.62
CA THR A 41 -9.09 19.69 -27.78
C THR A 41 -10.46 20.34 -27.48
N HIS A 42 -11.47 19.58 -27.05
CA HIS A 42 -12.86 20.07 -26.98
C HIS A 42 -13.61 19.78 -25.67
N LEU A 43 -12.95 19.41 -24.57
CA LEU A 43 -13.66 19.26 -23.29
C LEU A 43 -13.61 20.56 -22.47
N PRO A 44 -14.75 21.03 -21.92
CA PRO A 44 -14.75 22.13 -20.95
C PRO A 44 -14.00 21.73 -19.68
N HIS A 45 -13.55 22.74 -18.91
CA HIS A 45 -12.67 22.57 -17.76
C HIS A 45 -13.14 21.45 -16.80
N ARG A 46 -12.18 20.66 -16.30
CA ARG A 46 -12.40 19.48 -15.42
C ARG A 46 -13.22 19.79 -14.14
N SER A 47 -13.42 21.05 -13.80
CA SER A 47 -14.23 21.50 -12.68
C SER A 47 -15.75 21.38 -12.92
N SER A 48 -16.21 21.35 -14.18
CA SER A 48 -17.64 21.29 -14.50
C SER A 48 -18.19 19.87 -14.68
N LEU A 49 -17.34 18.84 -14.61
CA LEU A 49 -17.72 17.45 -14.80
C LEU A 49 -17.97 16.76 -13.46
N THR A 50 -19.08 16.05 -13.37
CA THR A 50 -19.39 15.16 -12.24
C THR A 50 -18.42 13.99 -12.17
N HIS A 51 -18.38 13.28 -11.03
CA HIS A 51 -17.47 12.15 -10.85
C HIS A 51 -17.73 11.03 -11.87
N GLU A 52 -18.99 10.76 -12.18
CA GLU A 52 -19.39 9.73 -13.15
C GLU A 52 -18.96 10.11 -14.58
N GLU A 53 -19.12 11.38 -15.00
CA GLU A 53 -18.67 11.85 -16.31
C GLU A 53 -17.14 11.86 -16.44
N LYS A 54 -16.42 11.98 -15.30
CA LYS A 54 -14.96 11.86 -15.24
C LYS A 54 -14.49 10.41 -15.42
N THR A 55 -15.26 9.43 -14.94
CA THR A 55 -14.86 8.01 -14.96
C THR A 55 -15.41 7.24 -16.16
N GLU A 56 -16.52 7.65 -16.77
CA GLU A 56 -17.11 7.02 -17.96
C GLU A 56 -16.09 6.77 -19.11
N PRO A 57 -15.13 7.66 -19.40
CA PRO A 57 -14.11 7.40 -20.42
C PRO A 57 -13.08 6.33 -20.05
N LEU A 58 -12.85 6.09 -18.75
CA LEU A 58 -11.97 5.02 -18.27
C LEU A 58 -12.62 3.66 -18.50
N ASP A 59 -13.94 3.56 -18.32
CA ASP A 59 -14.69 2.32 -18.49
C ASP A 59 -14.86 1.91 -19.97
N ARG A 60 -14.78 2.86 -20.92
CA ARG A 60 -14.78 2.58 -22.37
C ARG A 60 -13.41 2.21 -22.95
N GLY A 61 -12.35 2.17 -22.12
CA GLY A 61 -10.99 1.88 -22.58
C GLY A 61 -10.69 0.38 -22.69
N LYS A 62 -9.91 -0.01 -23.70
CA LYS A 62 -9.32 -1.37 -23.86
C LYS A 62 -8.57 -1.89 -22.62
N GLN A 63 -8.17 -0.98 -21.72
CA GLN A 63 -7.47 -1.25 -20.47
C GLN A 63 -8.26 -2.15 -19.50
N ARG A 64 -9.60 -2.07 -19.46
CA ARG A 64 -10.41 -2.94 -18.58
C ARG A 64 -10.56 -4.36 -19.11
N ARG A 65 -10.55 -4.57 -20.44
CA ARG A 65 -10.59 -5.94 -21.02
C ARG A 65 -9.30 -6.68 -20.69
N GLU A 66 -8.14 -6.07 -20.95
CA GLU A 66 -6.86 -6.68 -20.58
C GLU A 66 -6.72 -6.88 -19.07
N ALA A 67 -7.21 -5.95 -18.24
CA ALA A 67 -7.20 -6.11 -16.79
C ALA A 67 -8.17 -7.22 -16.30
N ARG A 68 -9.34 -7.37 -16.94
CA ARG A 68 -10.31 -8.42 -16.63
C ARG A 68 -9.80 -9.78 -17.09
N ASP A 69 -9.26 -9.88 -18.30
CA ASP A 69 -8.71 -11.11 -18.84
C ASP A 69 -7.45 -11.52 -18.06
N GLN A 70 -6.62 -10.57 -17.62
CA GLN A 70 -5.52 -10.84 -16.68
C GLN A 70 -6.00 -11.21 -15.28
N ALA A 71 -7.10 -10.65 -14.80
CA ALA A 71 -7.68 -11.02 -13.50
C ALA A 71 -8.31 -12.42 -13.55
N GLU A 72 -8.99 -12.78 -14.65
CA GLU A 72 -9.53 -14.12 -14.90
C GLU A 72 -8.39 -15.13 -15.09
N ALA A 73 -7.33 -14.80 -15.82
CA ALA A 73 -6.14 -15.66 -15.94
C ALA A 73 -5.44 -15.87 -14.59
N ARG A 74 -5.24 -14.81 -13.79
CA ARG A 74 -4.70 -14.92 -12.43
C ARG A 74 -5.63 -15.67 -11.47
N ALA A 75 -6.94 -15.61 -11.67
CA ALA A 75 -7.91 -16.36 -10.87
C ALA A 75 -7.89 -17.85 -11.23
N ALA A 76 -7.74 -18.18 -12.52
CA ALA A 76 -7.64 -19.55 -13.02
C ALA A 76 -6.31 -20.24 -12.63
N GLU A 77 -5.20 -19.48 -12.58
CA GLU A 77 -3.89 -19.98 -12.15
C GLU A 77 -3.65 -19.90 -10.64
N ARG A 78 -4.56 -19.33 -9.85
CA ARG A 78 -4.38 -19.23 -8.41
C ARG A 78 -4.51 -20.64 -7.82
N PRO A 79 -3.42 -21.26 -7.30
CA PRO A 79 -3.57 -22.49 -6.56
C PRO A 79 -4.52 -22.21 -5.40
N ALA A 80 -5.46 -23.13 -5.14
CA ALA A 80 -6.33 -23.03 -3.98
C ALA A 80 -5.45 -22.75 -2.76
N PRO A 81 -5.75 -21.72 -1.94
CA PRO A 81 -4.97 -21.47 -0.74
C PRO A 81 -4.89 -22.78 0.04
N PRO A 82 -3.70 -23.21 0.49
CA PRO A 82 -3.58 -24.46 1.22
C PRO A 82 -4.55 -24.43 2.39
N ALA A 83 -5.42 -25.44 2.48
CA ALA A 83 -6.32 -25.61 3.60
C ALA A 83 -5.47 -25.71 4.87
N GLY A 84 -5.43 -24.65 5.68
CA GLY A 84 -4.66 -24.63 6.92
C GLY A 84 -3.77 -23.40 7.15
N ARG A 85 -3.58 -22.49 6.18
CA ARG A 85 -3.00 -21.16 6.49
C ARG A 85 -4.08 -20.16 6.84
N THR A 86 -4.91 -20.50 7.81
CA THR A 86 -5.67 -19.50 8.54
C THR A 86 -4.68 -18.69 9.36
N PHE A 87 -4.78 -17.35 9.34
CA PHE A 87 -4.07 -16.47 10.28
C PHE A 87 -4.66 -16.63 11.70
N THR A 88 -4.84 -17.87 12.15
CA THR A 88 -5.42 -18.24 13.45
C THR A 88 -4.40 -19.00 14.30
N GLY A 89 -3.16 -19.15 13.80
CA GLY A 89 -2.06 -19.83 14.50
C GLY A 89 -1.01 -18.91 15.11
N ARG A 90 -1.04 -17.60 14.83
CA ARG A 90 -0.37 -16.62 15.71
C ARG A 90 -1.34 -16.33 16.83
N GLY A 91 -1.31 -17.15 17.88
CA GLY A 91 -1.96 -16.81 19.14
C GLY A 91 -1.58 -15.39 19.53
N ARG A 92 -2.52 -14.64 20.11
CA ARG A 92 -2.14 -13.39 20.77
C ARG A 92 -1.10 -13.77 21.81
N PRO A 93 0.11 -13.15 21.82
CA PRO A 93 1.07 -13.44 22.87
C PRO A 93 0.37 -13.21 24.20
N ASP A 94 0.33 -14.24 25.03
CA ASP A 94 -0.23 -14.14 26.37
C ASP A 94 0.60 -13.15 27.17
N TYR A 95 -0.06 -12.41 28.05
CA TYR A 95 0.63 -11.50 28.94
C TYR A 95 1.55 -12.28 29.89
N GLY A 96 2.85 -12.18 29.68
CA GLY A 96 3.86 -12.91 30.42
C GLY A 96 4.57 -12.09 31.50
N SER A 97 5.49 -12.74 32.21
CA SER A 97 6.39 -12.09 33.18
C SER A 97 7.23 -10.99 32.54
N ASP A 98 7.61 -11.17 31.28
CA ASP A 98 8.40 -10.20 30.53
C ASP A 98 7.59 -8.94 30.21
N HIS A 99 6.33 -9.09 29.81
CA HIS A 99 5.42 -7.96 29.63
C HIS A 99 5.22 -7.21 30.93
N ALA A 100 5.03 -7.90 32.05
CA ALA A 100 4.90 -7.28 33.36
C ALA A 100 6.15 -6.49 33.76
N ARG A 101 7.34 -7.03 33.51
CA ARG A 101 8.61 -6.36 33.80
C ARG A 101 8.82 -5.12 32.93
N VAL A 102 8.51 -5.19 31.64
CA VAL A 102 8.58 -4.04 30.72
C VAL A 102 7.54 -2.98 31.09
N PHE A 103 6.32 -3.37 31.46
CA PHE A 103 5.28 -2.44 31.88
C PHE A 103 5.64 -1.72 33.18
N GLN A 104 6.19 -2.43 34.17
CA GLN A 104 6.73 -1.82 35.38
C GLN A 104 7.89 -0.86 35.07
N ALA A 105 8.83 -1.28 34.23
CA ALA A 105 9.96 -0.46 33.82
C ALA A 105 9.52 0.81 33.06
N LEU A 106 8.45 0.73 32.26
CA LEU A 106 7.87 1.88 31.58
C LEU A 106 7.34 2.90 32.60
N GLY A 107 6.53 2.47 33.57
CA GLY A 107 6.03 3.35 34.61
C GLY A 107 7.13 3.91 35.51
N ASP A 108 8.17 3.14 35.80
CA ASP A 108 9.34 3.60 36.55
C ASP A 108 10.11 4.69 35.80
N ALA A 109 10.33 4.50 34.50
CA ALA A 109 10.99 5.48 33.65
C ALA A 109 10.13 6.75 33.52
N GLU A 110 8.83 6.62 33.27
CA GLU A 110 7.88 7.73 33.19
C GLU A 110 7.90 8.57 34.48
N ARG A 111 7.91 7.94 35.66
CA ARG A 111 8.01 8.65 36.95
C ARG A 111 9.32 9.41 37.11
N ARG A 112 10.45 8.92 36.58
CA ARG A 112 11.73 9.64 36.60
C ARG A 112 11.71 10.88 35.72
N HIS A 113 10.93 10.85 34.64
CA HIS A 113 10.71 11.99 33.74
C HIS A 113 9.52 12.86 34.13
N GLY A 114 8.98 12.72 35.34
CA GLY A 114 7.90 13.57 35.83
C GLY A 114 6.56 13.35 35.14
N GLY A 115 6.31 12.15 34.58
CA GLY A 115 5.07 11.84 33.85
C GLY A 115 5.18 12.01 32.34
N GLU A 116 6.36 12.34 31.80
CA GLU A 116 6.55 12.42 30.36
C GLU A 116 6.76 11.05 29.71
N ALA A 117 6.26 10.91 28.49
CA ALA A 117 6.43 9.72 27.67
C ALA A 117 7.92 9.45 27.40
N VAL A 118 8.31 8.17 27.47
CA VAL A 118 9.69 7.70 27.49
C VAL A 118 10.04 6.84 26.29
N HIS A 119 11.30 6.88 25.86
CA HIS A 119 11.78 6.11 24.71
C HIS A 119 12.00 4.64 25.05
N ALA A 120 11.82 3.76 24.04
CA ALA A 120 12.03 2.32 24.18
C ALA A 120 13.41 1.95 24.73
N THR A 121 14.48 2.66 24.35
CA THR A 121 15.85 2.39 24.82
C THR A 121 16.03 2.70 26.32
N GLU A 122 15.25 3.61 26.88
CA GLU A 122 15.28 3.87 28.31
C GLU A 122 14.50 2.82 29.10
N VAL A 123 13.34 2.42 28.57
CA VAL A 123 12.57 1.29 29.12
C VAL A 123 13.41 0.02 29.09
N ALA A 124 14.14 -0.24 28.01
CA ALA A 124 15.03 -1.38 27.86
C ALA A 124 16.15 -1.38 28.92
N ARG A 125 16.80 -0.22 29.14
CA ARG A 125 17.79 -0.03 30.21
C ARG A 125 17.21 -0.28 31.60
N THR A 126 15.99 0.18 31.84
CA THR A 126 15.30 -0.02 33.14
C THR A 126 14.87 -1.47 33.35
N ALA A 127 14.37 -2.14 32.30
CA ALA A 127 13.92 -3.52 32.35
C ALA A 127 15.10 -4.52 32.36
N GLY A 128 16.25 -4.14 31.82
CA GLY A 128 17.42 -5.03 31.64
C GLY A 128 17.28 -5.96 30.44
N PHE A 129 16.55 -5.56 29.40
CA PHE A 129 16.36 -6.32 28.17
C PHE A 129 17.06 -5.65 26.98
N PRO A 130 17.41 -6.40 25.92
CA PRO A 130 17.85 -5.81 24.65
C PRO A 130 16.78 -4.93 24.03
N ASP A 131 17.20 -3.88 23.32
CA ASP A 131 16.31 -2.91 22.68
C ASP A 131 15.30 -3.56 21.72
N GLU A 132 15.72 -4.54 20.90
CA GLU A 132 14.79 -5.19 19.97
C GLU A 132 13.70 -5.97 20.69
N ARG A 133 14.05 -6.67 21.78
CA ARG A 133 13.09 -7.44 22.58
C ARG A 133 12.11 -6.51 23.28
N THR A 134 12.61 -5.42 23.87
CA THR A 134 11.77 -4.42 24.52
C THR A 134 10.76 -3.80 23.56
N ARG A 135 11.17 -3.49 22.32
CA ARG A 135 10.27 -2.94 21.29
C ARG A 135 9.13 -3.90 20.94
N VAL A 136 9.41 -5.20 20.82
CA VAL A 136 8.36 -6.21 20.57
C VAL A 136 7.39 -6.27 21.75
N LEU A 137 7.88 -6.30 22.98
CA LEU A 137 7.04 -6.34 24.18
C LEU A 137 6.20 -5.06 24.36
N LEU A 138 6.77 -3.89 24.06
CA LEU A 138 6.04 -2.62 24.05
C LEU A 138 4.95 -2.61 22.96
N HIS A 139 5.26 -3.13 21.77
CA HIS A 139 4.27 -3.26 20.70
C HIS A 139 3.09 -4.16 21.12
N ASP A 140 3.36 -5.26 21.82
CA ASP A 140 2.30 -6.12 22.38
C ASP A 140 1.49 -5.40 23.47
N LEU A 141 2.14 -4.64 24.35
CA LEU A 141 1.47 -3.85 25.39
C LEU A 141 0.53 -2.80 24.78
N VAL A 142 0.88 -2.20 23.64
CA VAL A 142 0.04 -1.23 22.92
C VAL A 142 -1.06 -1.94 22.12
N SER A 143 -0.70 -2.92 21.29
CA SER A 143 -1.59 -3.47 20.26
C SER A 143 -2.48 -4.61 20.76
N VAL A 144 -1.99 -5.42 21.71
CA VAL A 144 -2.68 -6.61 22.22
C VAL A 144 -3.34 -6.31 23.56
N HIS A 145 -2.61 -5.68 24.48
CA HIS A 145 -3.08 -5.48 25.85
C HIS A 145 -3.71 -4.10 26.11
N GLY A 146 -3.42 -3.10 25.27
CA GLY A 146 -3.96 -1.74 25.40
C GLY A 146 -3.56 -1.02 26.69
N LEU A 147 -2.42 -1.40 27.29
CA LEU A 147 -1.91 -0.89 28.56
C LEU A 147 -0.97 0.31 28.38
N ALA A 148 -0.41 0.48 27.19
CA ALA A 148 0.48 1.59 26.85
C ALA A 148 -0.02 2.30 25.58
N THR A 149 0.39 3.55 25.42
CA THR A 149 0.17 4.33 24.19
C THR A 149 1.52 4.63 23.55
N GLU A 150 1.62 4.41 22.24
CA GLU A 150 2.76 4.84 21.44
C GLU A 150 2.49 6.24 20.88
N LEU A 151 3.29 7.22 21.30
CA LEU A 151 3.26 8.58 20.77
C LEU A 151 4.20 8.67 19.58
N GLN A 152 3.61 8.97 18.42
CA GLN A 152 4.36 9.26 17.19
C GLN A 152 4.91 10.70 17.30
N GLY A 153 6.14 10.82 17.81
CA GLY A 153 6.87 12.08 17.91
C GLY A 153 8.21 11.99 17.21
N THR A 154 8.53 12.99 16.38
CA THR A 154 9.87 13.13 15.80
C THR A 154 10.70 14.05 16.68
N ASP A 155 11.50 13.45 17.56
CA ASP A 155 12.54 14.20 18.27
C ASP A 155 13.71 14.55 17.34
N ARG A 156 14.52 15.54 17.73
CA ARG A 156 15.80 15.85 17.08
C ARG A 156 16.92 15.73 18.11
N PRO A 157 17.84 14.76 17.98
CA PRO A 157 17.87 13.68 16.98
C PRO A 157 16.70 12.69 17.14
N ASP A 158 16.36 11.97 16.07
CA ASP A 158 15.28 10.98 16.09
C ASP A 158 15.70 9.78 16.95
N LEU A 159 15.11 9.68 18.14
CA LEU A 159 15.32 8.59 19.10
C LEU A 159 14.23 7.50 18.97
N GLY A 160 13.37 7.60 17.97
CA GLY A 160 12.23 6.72 17.77
C GLY A 160 11.04 7.04 18.68
N PRO A 161 9.99 6.19 18.63
CA PRO A 161 8.73 6.45 19.31
C PRO A 161 8.88 6.54 20.82
N ARG A 162 7.99 7.34 21.43
CA ARG A 162 7.84 7.45 22.89
C ARG A 162 6.63 6.65 23.33
N TYR A 163 6.69 6.14 24.55
CA TYR A 163 5.65 5.32 25.16
C TYR A 163 5.24 5.92 26.49
N GLU A 164 3.95 5.90 26.78
CA GLU A 164 3.38 6.31 28.07
C GLU A 164 2.45 5.21 28.58
N THR A 165 2.36 5.08 29.91
CA THR A 165 1.40 4.18 30.52
C THR A 165 -0.02 4.75 30.38
N LYS A 166 -0.98 3.89 30.06
CA LYS A 166 -2.38 4.32 29.99
C LYS A 166 -2.96 4.28 31.41
N PRO A 167 -3.52 5.39 31.94
CA PRO A 167 -4.20 5.37 33.23
C PRO A 167 -5.37 4.39 33.15
N GLY A 168 -5.41 3.45 34.10
CA GLY A 168 -6.51 2.49 34.24
C GLY A 168 -7.83 3.25 34.39
N ARG A 169 -8.82 2.87 33.58
CA ARG A 169 -10.16 3.47 33.60
C ARG A 169 -11.00 2.88 34.72
#